data_AF-K9RWG9-F1
#
_entry.id   AF-K9RWG9-F1
#
_cell.length_a   1.000
_cell.length_b   1.000
_cell.length_c   1.000
_cell.angle_alpha   90.00
_cell.angle_beta   90.00
_cell.angle_gamma   90.00
#
_symmetry.space_group_name_H-M   'P 1'
#
loop_
_entity.id
_entity.type
_entity.pdbx_description
1 polymer ?
#
loop_
_entity_poly.entity_id
_entity_poly.type
_entity_poly.pdbx_seq_one_letter_code
_entity_poly.pdbx_strand_id
1 'polypeptide(L)'
;MITVQSLASGVRTPLAGLTAISLVVTGSLVFNSYWPVLAQHDAPGLSESSPGQPAQSTTPADPINSPFPLPWAWIIQQQKLAATSHQAQIYAQKTATFISPDGVYEAQAELIFHAHPNFADNQLTSTLTITNTHTQAVQQWQSSSLIDPELRQDLPPDGAGLIAVLWPVGWSASGEQLLIRNFQGLFSTDFASDVAVIWSRPQQTLTAVWPQSVEYDHATLLGWSQEQPDQILFQTATMGEPKTQVWAVNRQQEMLARPSDRPQVYGQTLTPNSQAQSPALLSPQK
;
A
#
# COMPACT_ATOMS: atom_id res chain seq x y z
N MET A 1 -48.28 23.76 1.29
CA MET A 1 -49.44 23.25 0.53
C MET A 1 -49.45 23.93 -0.83
N ILE A 2 -49.16 23.17 -1.88
CA ILE A 2 -49.93 23.03 -3.13
C ILE A 2 -49.09 22.09 -4.00
N THR A 3 -49.65 20.91 -4.20
CA THR A 3 -49.17 19.81 -5.02
C THR A 3 -49.72 19.98 -6.42
N VAL A 4 -48.92 19.73 -7.46
CA VAL A 4 -49.43 19.30 -8.76
C VAL A 4 -48.54 18.17 -9.27
N GLN A 5 -49.10 16.95 -9.25
CA GLN A 5 -48.60 15.78 -9.96
C GLN A 5 -49.06 15.82 -11.42
N SER A 6 -48.21 15.36 -12.34
CA SER A 6 -48.64 14.82 -13.63
C SER A 6 -47.87 13.53 -13.88
N LEU A 7 -48.61 12.43 -13.99
CA LEU A 7 -48.13 11.11 -14.42
C LEU A 7 -48.48 10.97 -15.90
N ALA A 8 -47.49 10.61 -16.72
CA ALA A 8 -47.72 9.92 -17.98
C ALA A 8 -46.65 8.83 -18.15
N SER A 9 -47.15 7.60 -18.07
CA SER A 9 -46.48 6.33 -18.29
C SER A 9 -46.01 6.14 -19.72
N GLY A 10 -44.80 5.62 -19.91
CA GLY A 10 -44.29 5.13 -21.18
C GLY A 10 -43.26 4.02 -20.95
N VAL A 11 -43.72 2.78 -20.98
CA VAL A 11 -42.89 1.56 -20.94
C VAL A 11 -42.20 1.37 -22.29
N ARG A 12 -40.86 1.22 -22.30
CA ARG A 12 -40.13 0.42 -23.29
C ARG A 12 -38.93 -0.28 -22.62
N THR A 13 -38.87 -1.58 -22.86
CA THR A 13 -37.92 -2.59 -22.41
C THR A 13 -36.51 -2.42 -22.99
N PRO A 14 -35.48 -3.09 -22.40
CA PRO A 14 -34.07 -2.87 -22.69
C PRO A 14 -33.58 -3.70 -23.87
N LEU A 15 -32.61 -3.18 -24.61
CA LEU A 15 -31.81 -3.93 -25.57
C LEU A 15 -30.44 -4.24 -24.95
N ALA A 16 -30.17 -5.53 -24.86
CA ALA A 16 -28.96 -6.14 -24.37
C ALA A 16 -27.77 -5.97 -25.35
N GLY A 17 -26.56 -6.13 -24.81
CA GLY A 17 -25.42 -6.68 -25.54
C GLY A 17 -24.26 -5.73 -25.77
N LEU A 18 -23.40 -5.57 -24.77
CA LEU A 18 -21.98 -5.33 -25.01
C LEU A 18 -21.19 -6.46 -24.35
N THR A 19 -20.73 -7.36 -25.21
CA THR A 19 -19.85 -8.48 -24.91
C THR A 19 -18.51 -7.92 -24.46
N ALA A 20 -18.09 -8.23 -23.22
CA ALA A 20 -16.72 -8.01 -22.80
C ALA A 20 -15.80 -8.94 -23.60
N ILE A 21 -14.92 -8.36 -24.42
CA ILE A 21 -13.86 -9.09 -25.10
C ILE A 21 -12.71 -9.21 -24.10
N SER A 22 -12.55 -10.38 -23.49
CA SER A 22 -11.31 -10.73 -22.78
C SER A 22 -10.18 -10.87 -23.79
N LEU A 23 -9.24 -9.93 -23.78
CA LEU A 23 -7.98 -10.06 -24.49
C LEU A 23 -6.94 -10.64 -23.51
N VAL A 24 -6.64 -11.93 -23.66
CA VAL A 24 -5.49 -12.54 -22.98
C VAL A 24 -4.24 -12.09 -23.74
N VAL A 25 -3.50 -11.12 -23.19
CA VAL A 25 -2.16 -10.77 -23.67
C VAL A 25 -1.14 -11.46 -22.77
N THR A 26 -0.63 -12.59 -23.22
CA THR A 26 0.59 -13.19 -22.69
C THR A 26 1.79 -12.40 -23.20
N GLY A 27 2.17 -11.35 -22.47
CA GLY A 27 3.36 -10.55 -22.76
C GLY A 27 4.13 -10.27 -21.48
N SER A 28 5.21 -11.02 -21.24
CA SER A 28 6.18 -10.69 -20.20
C SER A 28 6.90 -9.40 -20.58
N LEU A 29 6.65 -8.32 -19.83
CA LEU A 29 7.42 -7.09 -19.92
C LEU A 29 8.27 -6.96 -18.67
N VAL A 30 9.59 -7.02 -18.86
CA VAL A 30 10.60 -6.73 -17.85
C VAL A 30 10.70 -5.22 -17.74
N PHE A 31 10.16 -4.65 -16.65
CA PHE A 31 10.43 -3.25 -16.30
C PHE A 31 11.74 -3.17 -15.54
N ASN A 32 12.75 -2.58 -16.17
CA ASN A 32 14.02 -2.25 -15.56
C ASN A 32 14.07 -0.72 -15.40
N SER A 33 13.65 -0.21 -14.25
CA SER A 33 13.75 1.22 -13.89
C SER A 33 14.81 1.38 -12.81
N TYR A 34 16.05 1.66 -13.24
CA TYR A 34 17.15 2.02 -12.37
C TYR A 34 16.91 3.40 -11.73
N TRP A 35 16.76 3.44 -10.41
CA TRP A 35 17.18 4.60 -9.63
C TRP A 35 18.62 4.36 -9.15
N PRO A 36 19.51 5.36 -9.22
CA PRO A 36 20.88 5.19 -8.76
C PRO A 36 20.89 5.10 -7.23
N VAL A 37 21.24 3.93 -6.71
CA VAL A 37 21.86 3.82 -5.38
C VAL A 37 23.11 4.70 -5.42
N LEU A 38 23.24 5.60 -4.44
CA LEU A 38 24.43 6.42 -4.24
C LEU A 38 25.67 5.51 -4.20
N ALA A 39 26.45 5.52 -5.29
CA ALA A 39 27.71 4.80 -5.40
C ALA A 39 28.81 5.56 -4.64
N GLN A 40 29.45 4.87 -3.70
CA GLN A 40 30.80 5.20 -3.23
C GLN A 40 31.79 4.89 -4.37
N HIS A 41 32.75 5.80 -4.59
CA HIS A 41 33.74 5.74 -5.67
C HIS A 41 34.79 4.62 -5.49
N ASP A 42 35.05 3.96 -6.63
CA ASP A 42 36.29 3.41 -7.22
C ASP A 42 37.21 2.39 -6.51
N ALA A 43 37.38 1.23 -7.17
CA ALA A 43 38.66 0.80 -7.76
C ALA A 43 38.45 -0.35 -8.81
N PRO A 44 39.28 -0.48 -9.87
CA PRO A 44 39.03 -1.37 -11.02
C PRO A 44 39.72 -2.74 -10.91
N GLY A 45 39.14 -3.78 -11.50
CA GLY A 45 39.84 -5.06 -11.70
C GLY A 45 39.01 -6.23 -12.23
N LEU A 46 39.16 -6.48 -13.54
CA LEU A 46 39.12 -7.77 -14.26
C LEU A 46 37.82 -8.60 -14.34
N SER A 47 37.39 -8.80 -15.59
CA SER A 47 36.36 -9.72 -16.04
C SER A 47 36.83 -11.18 -16.03
N GLU A 48 36.06 -12.08 -15.42
CA GLU A 48 36.01 -13.49 -15.78
C GLU A 48 34.55 -13.96 -15.80
N SER A 49 34.10 -14.41 -16.95
CA SER A 49 32.78 -15.01 -17.19
C SER A 49 32.72 -16.44 -16.62
N SER A 50 31.70 -16.75 -15.81
CA SER A 50 31.35 -18.13 -15.45
C SER A 50 29.87 -18.44 -15.70
N PRO A 51 29.53 -19.64 -16.19
CA PRO A 51 28.19 -20.03 -16.63
C PRO A 51 27.37 -20.61 -15.47
N GLY A 52 26.06 -20.31 -15.48
CA GLY A 52 25.08 -20.90 -14.56
C GLY A 52 24.41 -19.86 -13.67
N GLN A 53 23.61 -18.96 -14.26
CA GLN A 53 22.64 -18.20 -13.48
C GLN A 53 21.45 -19.11 -13.15
N PRO A 54 21.18 -19.43 -11.87
CA PRO A 54 19.88 -19.94 -11.49
C PRO A 54 18.84 -18.88 -11.87
N ALA A 55 17.71 -19.30 -12.42
CA ALA A 55 16.59 -18.43 -12.76
C ALA A 55 16.35 -17.49 -11.58
N GLN A 56 16.62 -16.19 -11.78
CA GLN A 56 16.37 -15.19 -10.76
C GLN A 56 14.87 -15.25 -10.48
N SER A 57 14.49 -15.60 -9.26
CA SER A 57 13.11 -15.45 -8.80
C SER A 57 12.80 -13.96 -8.80
N THR A 58 12.23 -13.45 -9.88
CA THR A 58 11.83 -12.05 -10.06
C THR A 58 10.55 -11.76 -9.28
N THR A 59 10.50 -12.12 -8.00
CA THR A 59 9.38 -11.74 -7.14
C THR A 59 9.35 -10.21 -7.13
N PRO A 60 8.28 -9.56 -7.62
CA PRO A 60 8.17 -8.11 -7.59
C PRO A 60 8.38 -7.61 -6.15
N ALA A 61 9.17 -6.56 -5.97
CA ALA A 61 9.43 -6.01 -4.64
C ALA A 61 8.16 -5.39 -4.02
N ASP A 62 7.34 -4.76 -4.86
CA ASP A 62 6.02 -4.19 -4.57
C ASP A 62 5.24 -4.06 -5.90
N PRO A 63 3.92 -4.34 -5.94
CA PRO A 63 3.14 -4.32 -7.19
C PRO A 63 3.09 -2.96 -7.89
N ILE A 64 3.31 -1.86 -7.17
CA ILE A 64 3.26 -0.49 -7.72
C ILE A 64 4.61 0.23 -7.62
N ASN A 65 5.68 -0.52 -7.33
CA ASN A 65 7.05 -0.02 -7.21
C ASN A 65 7.18 1.20 -6.24
N SER A 66 6.43 1.15 -5.14
CA SER A 66 6.47 2.20 -4.10
C SER A 66 7.86 2.28 -3.45
N PRO A 67 8.33 3.49 -3.07
CA PRO A 67 9.52 3.64 -2.21
C PRO A 67 9.30 3.08 -0.80
N PHE A 68 8.07 2.74 -0.43
CA PHE A 68 7.70 2.12 0.85
C PHE A 68 7.10 0.72 0.61
N PRO A 69 7.90 -0.26 0.16
CA PRO A 69 7.39 -1.50 -0.40
C PRO A 69 6.66 -2.34 0.65
N LEU A 70 5.53 -2.93 0.27
CA LEU A 70 4.91 -4.01 1.02
C LEU A 70 5.83 -5.25 1.00
N PRO A 71 5.78 -6.14 2.00
CA PRO A 71 6.66 -7.31 2.06
C PRO A 71 6.18 -8.42 1.12
N TRP A 72 6.18 -8.17 -0.19
CA TRP A 72 5.60 -9.05 -1.20
C TRP A 72 6.26 -10.43 -1.21
N ALA A 73 7.57 -10.50 -1.03
CA ALA A 73 8.29 -11.76 -0.91
C ALA A 73 7.76 -12.64 0.24
N TRP A 74 7.44 -12.04 1.39
CA TRP A 74 6.85 -12.74 2.53
C TRP A 74 5.43 -13.23 2.20
N ILE A 75 4.60 -12.39 1.57
CA ILE A 75 3.24 -12.76 1.14
C ILE A 75 3.28 -13.99 0.22
N ILE A 76 4.11 -13.95 -0.82
CA ILE A 76 4.26 -15.06 -1.77
C ILE A 76 4.81 -16.32 -1.09
N GLN A 77 5.74 -16.19 -0.14
CA GLN A 77 6.27 -17.32 0.60
C GLN A 77 5.17 -18.00 1.43
N GLN A 78 4.41 -17.23 2.21
CA GLN A 78 3.34 -17.77 3.05
C GLN A 78 2.22 -18.39 2.22
N GLN A 79 1.89 -17.80 1.07
CA GLN A 79 0.91 -18.38 0.16
C GLN A 79 1.36 -19.74 -0.39
N LYS A 80 2.63 -19.90 -0.74
CA LYS A 80 3.17 -21.20 -1.20
C LYS A 80 3.04 -22.28 -0.13
N LEU A 81 3.21 -21.92 1.15
CA LEU A 81 3.03 -22.85 2.27
C LEU A 81 1.56 -23.27 2.41
N ALA A 82 0.62 -22.33 2.33
CA ALA A 82 -0.82 -22.63 2.35
C ALA A 82 -1.24 -23.49 1.15
N ALA A 83 -0.76 -23.18 -0.05
CA ALA A 83 -1.03 -23.96 -1.26
C ALA A 83 -0.50 -25.40 -1.17
N THR A 84 0.72 -25.59 -0.65
CA THR A 84 1.35 -26.91 -0.50
C THR A 84 0.68 -27.76 0.58
N SER A 85 0.25 -27.13 1.68
CA SER A 85 -0.46 -27.82 2.76
C SER A 85 -1.95 -28.07 2.43
N HIS A 86 -2.48 -27.46 1.37
CA HIS A 86 -3.90 -27.43 1.02
C HIS A 86 -4.80 -26.96 2.18
N GLN A 87 -4.26 -26.15 3.09
CA GLN A 87 -4.95 -25.62 4.25
C GLN A 87 -4.76 -24.11 4.35
N ALA A 88 -5.80 -23.41 4.79
CA ALA A 88 -5.69 -22.00 5.12
C ALA A 88 -4.87 -21.80 6.39
N GLN A 89 -4.04 -20.77 6.42
CA GLN A 89 -3.14 -20.46 7.52
C GLN A 89 -3.07 -18.95 7.74
N ILE A 90 -2.93 -18.54 9.00
CA ILE A 90 -2.82 -17.12 9.37
C ILE A 90 -1.38 -16.84 9.77
N TYR A 91 -0.82 -15.79 9.19
CA TYR A 91 0.53 -15.31 9.44
C TYR A 91 0.49 -13.86 9.90
N ALA A 92 1.43 -13.49 10.78
CA ALA A 92 1.58 -12.11 11.23
C ALA A 92 3.03 -11.64 11.02
N GLN A 93 3.18 -10.38 10.62
CA GLN A 93 4.49 -9.72 10.54
C GLN A 93 4.37 -8.26 10.98
N LYS A 94 5.29 -7.83 11.83
CA LYS A 94 5.39 -6.43 12.24
C LYS A 94 6.31 -5.64 11.32
N THR A 95 5.93 -4.40 11.08
CA THR A 95 6.78 -3.37 10.46
C THR A 95 7.83 -2.88 11.46
N ALA A 96 8.82 -2.12 10.97
CA ALA A 96 9.70 -1.35 11.84
C ALA A 96 8.90 -0.38 12.74
N THR A 97 9.49 0.00 13.87
CA THR A 97 8.94 1.03 14.75
C THR A 97 9.43 2.40 14.29
N PHE A 98 8.52 3.34 14.09
CA PHE A 98 8.78 4.70 13.63
C PHE A 98 8.59 5.67 14.79
N ILE A 99 9.67 6.32 15.21
CA ILE A 99 9.71 7.21 16.36
C ILE A 99 9.65 8.66 15.89
N SER A 100 8.79 9.47 16.52
CA SER A 100 8.68 10.90 16.21
C SER A 100 10.00 11.63 16.49
N PRO A 101 10.29 12.75 15.81
CA PRO A 101 11.50 13.55 16.04
C PRO A 101 11.73 13.95 17.50
N ASP A 102 10.66 14.15 18.27
CA ASP A 102 10.70 14.48 19.69
C ASP A 102 10.71 13.25 20.63
N GLY A 103 10.62 12.03 20.09
CA GLY A 103 10.60 10.78 20.85
C GLY A 103 9.29 10.48 21.60
N VAL A 104 8.28 11.34 21.49
CA VAL A 104 7.04 11.23 22.28
C VAL A 104 6.09 10.19 21.72
N TYR A 105 6.18 9.87 20.43
CA TYR A 105 5.33 8.89 19.78
C TYR A 105 6.11 7.82 19.04
N GLU A 106 5.57 6.61 19.09
CA GLU A 106 6.02 5.47 18.32
C GLU A 106 4.86 4.93 17.48
N ALA A 107 5.14 4.55 16.24
CA ALA A 107 4.17 3.94 15.35
C ALA A 107 4.69 2.63 14.77
N GLN A 108 3.85 1.61 14.75
CA GLN A 108 4.13 0.31 14.15
C GLN A 108 2.83 -0.28 13.60
N ALA A 109 2.89 -0.86 12.42
CA ALA A 109 1.83 -1.72 11.90
C ALA A 109 2.17 -3.21 12.09
N GLU A 110 1.15 -4.00 12.39
CA GLU A 110 1.17 -5.46 12.28
C GLU A 110 0.31 -5.87 11.09
N LEU A 111 0.92 -6.56 10.13
CA LEU A 111 0.25 -7.18 9.00
C LEU A 111 -0.28 -8.55 9.41
N ILE A 112 -1.52 -8.84 9.03
CA ILE A 112 -2.16 -10.13 9.21
C ILE A 112 -2.52 -10.69 7.84
N PHE A 113 -1.91 -11.81 7.47
CA PHE A 113 -2.12 -12.48 6.19
C PHE A 113 -2.86 -13.81 6.40
N HIS A 114 -4.09 -13.87 5.89
CA HIS A 114 -4.89 -15.08 5.80
C HIS A 114 -4.57 -15.72 4.47
N ALA A 115 -3.61 -16.65 4.49
CA ALA A 115 -3.17 -17.38 3.31
C ALA A 115 -4.12 -18.57 3.08
N HIS A 116 -4.81 -18.57 1.94
CA HIS A 116 -5.61 -19.68 1.46
C HIS A 116 -4.86 -20.47 0.38
N PRO A 117 -5.20 -21.75 0.15
CA PRO A 117 -4.59 -22.53 -0.92
C PRO A 117 -4.77 -21.91 -2.32
N ASN A 118 -5.95 -21.31 -2.55
CA ASN A 118 -6.25 -20.54 -3.75
C ASN A 118 -5.84 -19.07 -3.53
N PHE A 119 -5.08 -18.51 -4.47
CA PHE A 119 -4.51 -17.18 -4.37
C PHE A 119 -5.58 -16.07 -4.31
N ALA A 120 -6.70 -16.26 -5.01
CA ALA A 120 -7.81 -15.31 -5.04
C ALA A 120 -8.57 -15.23 -3.71
N ASP A 121 -8.42 -16.23 -2.83
CA ASP A 121 -9.13 -16.28 -1.54
C ASP A 121 -8.30 -15.68 -0.40
N ASN A 122 -7.05 -15.28 -0.69
CA ASN A 122 -6.16 -14.67 0.28
C ASN A 122 -6.70 -13.34 0.81
N GLN A 123 -6.35 -13.00 2.05
CA GLN A 123 -6.62 -11.67 2.61
C GLN A 123 -5.39 -11.12 3.33
N LEU A 124 -5.05 -9.86 3.08
CA LEU A 124 -3.99 -9.14 3.78
C LEU A 124 -4.59 -7.89 4.43
N THR A 125 -4.55 -7.84 5.76
CA THR A 125 -4.99 -6.68 6.54
C THR A 125 -3.87 -6.18 7.46
N SER A 126 -4.09 -5.05 8.13
CA SER A 126 -3.13 -4.54 9.09
C SER A 126 -3.80 -3.79 10.24
N THR A 127 -3.14 -3.79 11.40
CA THR A 127 -3.47 -2.87 12.50
C THR A 127 -2.30 -1.92 12.73
N LEU A 128 -2.52 -0.63 12.51
CA LEU A 128 -1.60 0.43 12.89
C LEU A 128 -1.78 0.76 14.38
N THR A 129 -0.69 0.70 15.14
CA THR A 129 -0.65 1.12 16.53
C THR A 129 0.21 2.37 16.67
N ILE A 130 -0.32 3.40 17.33
CA ILE A 130 0.39 4.64 17.67
C ILE A 130 0.38 4.78 19.18
N THR A 131 1.56 4.84 19.79
CA THR A 131 1.74 4.87 21.24
C THR A 131 2.39 6.18 21.64
N ASN A 132 1.81 6.87 22.62
CA ASN A 132 2.51 7.94 23.32
C ASN A 132 3.46 7.31 24.35
N THR A 133 4.77 7.47 24.19
CA THR A 133 5.80 6.81 25.02
C THR A 133 5.82 7.33 26.46
N HIS A 134 5.39 8.56 26.69
CA HIS A 134 5.36 9.15 28.03
C HIS A 134 4.13 8.72 28.82
N THR A 135 2.95 8.75 28.20
CA THR A 135 1.68 8.45 28.87
C THR A 135 1.25 6.98 28.72
N GLN A 136 1.88 6.24 27.83
CA GLN A 136 1.50 4.88 27.42
C GLN A 136 0.09 4.82 26.81
N ALA A 137 -0.47 5.96 26.37
CA ALA A 137 -1.73 5.98 25.65
C ALA A 137 -1.56 5.34 24.27
N VAL A 138 -2.43 4.39 23.94
CA VAL A 138 -2.38 3.61 22.70
C VAL A 138 -3.59 3.93 21.83
N GLN A 139 -3.36 4.12 20.54
CA GLN A 139 -4.37 4.23 19.50
C GLN A 139 -4.18 3.12 18.48
N GLN A 140 -5.27 2.50 18.06
CA GLN A 140 -5.25 1.43 17.07
C GLN A 140 -6.19 1.73 15.92
N TRP A 141 -5.71 1.52 14.70
CA TRP A 141 -6.45 1.72 13.47
C TRP A 141 -6.35 0.47 12.62
N GLN A 142 -7.49 -0.14 12.33
CA GLN A 142 -7.58 -1.30 11.44
C GLN A 142 -7.71 -0.83 10.00
N SER A 143 -6.93 -1.38 9.08
CA SER A 143 -7.04 -1.03 7.67
C SER A 143 -8.41 -1.35 7.08
N SER A 144 -9.09 -2.37 7.60
CA SER A 144 -10.43 -2.77 7.17
C SER A 144 -11.50 -1.69 7.38
N SER A 145 -11.32 -0.79 8.36
CA SER A 145 -12.25 0.32 8.60
C SER A 145 -12.07 1.47 7.62
N LEU A 146 -10.96 1.50 6.87
CA LEU A 146 -10.59 2.55 5.93
C LEU A 146 -10.67 2.10 4.45
N ILE A 147 -11.23 0.92 4.19
CA ILE A 147 -11.49 0.43 2.83
C ILE A 147 -12.36 1.43 2.08
N ASP A 148 -11.95 1.76 0.87
CA ASP A 148 -12.70 2.61 -0.05
C ASP A 148 -14.13 2.06 -0.28
N PRO A 149 -15.19 2.90 -0.23
CA PRO A 149 -16.56 2.44 -0.43
C PRO A 149 -16.83 1.76 -1.79
N GLU A 150 -16.12 2.12 -2.85
CA GLU A 150 -16.23 1.50 -4.16
C GLU A 150 -15.58 0.11 -4.14
N LEU A 151 -14.35 0.00 -3.64
CA LEU A 151 -13.69 -1.29 -3.44
C LEU A 151 -14.52 -2.23 -2.57
N ARG A 152 -15.17 -1.70 -1.52
CA ARG A 152 -16.02 -2.50 -0.63
C ARG A 152 -17.22 -3.11 -1.34
N GLN A 153 -17.72 -2.51 -2.42
CA GLN A 153 -18.84 -3.06 -3.20
C GLN A 153 -18.41 -4.24 -4.08
N ASP A 154 -17.14 -4.25 -4.51
CA ASP A 154 -16.57 -5.31 -5.35
C ASP A 154 -16.08 -6.51 -4.54
N LEU A 155 -15.97 -6.37 -3.21
CA LEU A 155 -15.54 -7.45 -2.33
C LEU A 155 -16.64 -8.49 -2.11
N PRO A 156 -16.29 -9.79 -2.12
CA PRO A 156 -17.15 -10.83 -1.59
C PRO A 156 -17.52 -10.57 -0.12
N PRO A 157 -18.67 -11.09 0.38
CA PRO A 157 -19.11 -10.86 1.76
C PRO A 157 -18.14 -11.33 2.85
N ASP A 158 -17.28 -12.30 2.54
CA ASP A 158 -16.26 -12.82 3.44
C ASP A 158 -14.91 -12.09 3.32
N GLY A 159 -14.81 -11.10 2.42
CA GLY A 159 -13.61 -10.31 2.17
C GLY A 159 -12.52 -11.03 1.37
N ALA A 160 -12.83 -12.17 0.74
CA ALA A 160 -11.88 -12.91 -0.10
C ALA A 160 -11.22 -12.01 -1.15
N GLY A 161 -9.90 -12.14 -1.29
CA GLY A 161 -9.09 -11.37 -2.23
C GLY A 161 -8.60 -10.03 -1.70
N LEU A 162 -9.07 -9.54 -0.55
CA LEU A 162 -8.74 -8.21 -0.05
C LEU A 162 -7.24 -8.02 0.26
N ILE A 163 -6.68 -6.91 -0.21
CA ILE A 163 -5.48 -6.28 0.33
C ILE A 163 -5.88 -4.92 0.90
N ALA A 164 -5.67 -4.69 2.20
CA ALA A 164 -5.84 -3.40 2.84
C ALA A 164 -4.73 -3.21 3.89
N VAL A 165 -3.80 -2.30 3.66
CA VAL A 165 -2.62 -2.13 4.50
C VAL A 165 -2.40 -0.67 4.86
N LEU A 166 -2.33 -0.41 6.17
CA LEU A 166 -1.76 0.80 6.75
C LEU A 166 -0.29 0.54 7.04
N TRP A 167 0.58 1.25 6.34
CA TRP A 167 2.03 1.14 6.48
C TRP A 167 2.61 2.48 6.92
N PRO A 168 3.20 2.59 8.13
CA PRO A 168 3.85 3.82 8.54
C PRO A 168 5.02 4.15 7.60
N VAL A 169 5.07 5.40 7.15
CA VAL A 169 6.10 5.89 6.24
C VAL A 169 7.15 6.71 7.01
N GLY A 170 6.68 7.65 7.82
CA GLY A 170 7.55 8.50 8.61
C GLY A 170 6.86 9.75 9.11
N TRP A 171 7.51 10.45 10.02
CA TRP A 171 6.97 11.64 10.65
C TRP A 171 7.19 12.88 9.78
N SER A 172 6.41 13.93 10.04
CA SER A 172 6.67 15.28 9.54
C SER A 172 7.88 15.89 10.26
N ALA A 173 8.43 16.98 9.70
CA ALA A 173 9.56 17.70 10.29
C ALA A 173 9.29 18.15 11.74
N SER A 174 8.05 18.59 12.01
CA SER A 174 7.61 19.02 13.33
C SER A 174 7.37 17.86 14.31
N GLY A 175 7.22 16.62 13.80
CA GLY A 175 6.80 15.48 14.60
C GLY A 175 5.33 15.47 15.00
N GLU A 176 4.53 16.44 14.53
CA GLU A 176 3.10 16.52 14.86
C GLU A 176 2.22 15.66 13.96
N GLN A 177 2.77 15.16 12.85
CA GLN A 177 2.04 14.35 11.88
C GLN A 177 2.82 13.09 11.52
N LEU A 178 2.12 11.98 11.39
CA LEU A 178 2.66 10.74 10.87
C LEU A 178 2.04 10.47 9.50
N LEU A 179 2.91 10.31 8.49
CA LEU A 179 2.53 9.85 7.17
C LEU A 179 2.41 8.34 7.18
N ILE A 180 1.28 7.86 6.68
CA ILE A 180 0.92 6.46 6.57
C ILE A 180 0.53 6.22 5.12
N ARG A 181 1.05 5.16 4.52
CA ARG A 181 0.56 4.64 3.25
C ARG A 181 -0.67 3.79 3.53
N ASN A 182 -1.79 4.09 2.89
CA ASN A 182 -2.98 3.24 2.86
C ASN A 182 -3.05 2.57 1.49
N PHE A 183 -2.49 1.38 1.39
CA PHE A 183 -2.51 0.59 0.18
C PHE A 183 -3.72 -0.34 0.17
N GLN A 184 -4.49 -0.32 -0.90
CA GLN A 184 -5.66 -1.17 -1.09
C GLN A 184 -5.57 -1.88 -2.43
N GLY A 185 -6.08 -3.11 -2.50
CA GLY A 185 -6.01 -3.90 -3.72
C GLY A 185 -6.84 -5.17 -3.62
N LEU A 186 -6.92 -5.89 -4.74
CA LEU A 186 -7.51 -7.23 -4.79
C LEU A 186 -6.51 -8.22 -5.38
N PHE A 187 -6.23 -9.31 -4.66
CA PHE A 187 -5.46 -10.42 -5.17
C PHE A 187 -6.09 -10.99 -6.45
N SER A 188 -5.25 -11.38 -7.40
CA SER A 188 -5.65 -11.91 -8.72
C SER A 188 -6.38 -10.91 -9.63
N THR A 189 -6.24 -9.61 -9.37
CA THR A 189 -6.75 -8.54 -10.24
C THR A 189 -5.66 -7.52 -10.57
N ASP A 190 -5.98 -6.55 -11.43
CA ASP A 190 -5.18 -5.37 -11.70
C ASP A 190 -5.54 -4.17 -10.81
N PHE A 191 -6.49 -4.32 -9.89
CA PHE A 191 -6.91 -3.25 -9.00
C PHE A 191 -5.90 -3.03 -7.85
N ALA A 192 -5.34 -1.82 -7.81
CA ALA A 192 -4.52 -1.32 -6.72
C ALA A 192 -4.73 0.20 -6.56
N SER A 193 -4.76 0.65 -5.30
CA SER A 193 -4.89 2.06 -4.93
C SER A 193 -3.89 2.39 -3.83
N ASP A 194 -3.22 3.53 -3.96
CA ASP A 194 -2.24 4.03 -3.00
C ASP A 194 -2.63 5.44 -2.55
N VAL A 195 -3.05 5.56 -1.31
CA VAL A 195 -3.54 6.80 -0.71
C VAL A 195 -2.64 7.17 0.46
N ALA A 196 -2.34 8.45 0.63
CA ALA A 196 -1.70 8.90 1.87
C ALA A 196 -2.76 9.07 2.96
N VAL A 197 -2.44 8.63 4.17
CA VAL A 197 -3.20 8.93 5.37
C VAL A 197 -2.28 9.65 6.33
N ILE A 198 -2.75 10.76 6.86
CA ILE A 198 -2.04 11.56 7.86
C ILE A 198 -2.71 11.33 9.20
N TRP A 199 -1.97 10.79 10.15
CA TRP A 199 -2.35 10.91 11.56
C TRP A 199 -1.84 12.24 12.12
N SER A 200 -2.70 12.97 12.83
CA SER A 200 -2.34 14.27 13.39
C SER A 200 -2.41 14.26 14.91
N ARG A 201 -1.32 14.64 15.59
CA ARG A 201 -1.22 14.68 17.05
C ARG A 201 -2.26 15.58 17.72
N PRO A 202 -2.57 16.80 17.24
CA PRO A 202 -3.53 17.68 17.92
C PRO A 202 -4.97 17.16 17.88
N GLN A 203 -5.38 16.56 16.75
CA GLN A 203 -6.76 16.04 16.59
C GLN A 203 -6.87 14.56 16.94
N GLN A 204 -5.76 13.82 16.95
CA GLN A 204 -5.72 12.37 17.12
C GLN A 204 -6.60 11.62 16.11
N THR A 205 -6.68 12.14 14.89
CA THR A 205 -7.48 11.57 13.81
C THR A 205 -6.63 11.25 12.59
N LEU A 206 -7.16 10.37 11.74
CA LEU A 206 -6.64 10.08 10.41
C LEU A 206 -7.33 10.96 9.38
N THR A 207 -6.57 11.48 8.41
CA THR A 207 -7.09 12.22 7.26
C THR A 207 -6.47 11.64 5.99
N ALA A 208 -7.29 11.16 5.06
CA ALA A 208 -6.82 10.69 3.77
C ALA A 208 -6.54 11.87 2.83
N VAL A 209 -5.45 11.78 2.06
CA VAL A 209 -4.95 12.77 1.10
C VAL A 209 -4.52 12.02 -0.15
N TRP A 210 -4.92 12.52 -1.32
CA TRP A 210 -4.56 11.94 -2.61
C TRP A 210 -4.69 12.99 -3.72
N PRO A 211 -4.04 12.82 -4.88
CA PRO A 211 -4.23 13.72 -6.00
C PRO A 211 -5.69 13.68 -6.49
N GLN A 212 -6.35 14.84 -6.48
CA GLN A 212 -7.73 15.02 -6.95
C GLN A 212 -7.75 15.88 -8.21
N SER A 213 -8.78 15.70 -9.04
CA SER A 213 -9.04 16.55 -10.22
C SER A 213 -7.96 16.52 -11.30
N VAL A 214 -7.22 15.41 -11.40
CA VAL A 214 -6.28 15.10 -12.49
C VAL A 214 -6.55 13.67 -12.97
N GLU A 215 -6.38 13.44 -14.27
CA GLU A 215 -6.49 12.10 -14.85
C GLU A 215 -5.16 11.35 -14.67
N TYR A 216 -5.24 10.18 -14.05
CA TYR A 216 -4.13 9.23 -13.91
C TYR A 216 -4.73 7.84 -13.69
N ASP A 217 -3.97 6.80 -14.04
CA ASP A 217 -4.36 5.42 -13.75
C ASP A 217 -3.82 4.96 -12.39
N HIS A 218 -2.66 5.49 -12.00
CA HIS A 218 -2.05 5.18 -10.72
C HIS A 218 -1.32 6.39 -10.11
N ALA A 219 -1.37 6.51 -8.78
CA ALA A 219 -0.59 7.46 -8.00
C ALA A 219 0.27 6.71 -6.99
N THR A 220 1.57 6.99 -6.91
CA THR A 220 2.49 6.38 -5.95
C THR A 220 2.87 7.40 -4.88
N LEU A 221 2.69 7.08 -3.60
CA LEU A 221 3.12 7.92 -2.49
C LEU A 221 4.65 7.99 -2.42
N LEU A 222 5.22 9.20 -2.42
CA LEU A 222 6.67 9.41 -2.38
C LEU A 222 7.20 9.82 -1.00
N GLY A 223 6.43 10.57 -0.21
CA GLY A 223 6.85 11.08 1.11
C GLY A 223 6.41 12.52 1.36
N TRP A 224 7.02 13.19 2.34
CA TRP A 224 6.83 14.63 2.56
C TRP A 224 7.63 15.45 1.55
N SER A 225 7.12 16.60 1.16
CA SER A 225 7.82 17.56 0.31
C SER A 225 9.02 18.18 1.03
N GLN A 226 10.13 18.36 0.29
CA GLN A 226 11.31 19.08 0.77
C GLN A 226 11.13 20.59 0.74
N GLU A 227 10.45 21.09 -0.29
CA GLU A 227 10.20 22.54 -0.45
C GLU A 227 9.08 23.07 0.44
N GLN A 228 8.07 22.23 0.75
CA GLN A 228 6.85 22.57 1.48
C GLN A 228 6.54 21.46 2.50
N PRO A 229 7.13 21.49 3.71
CA PRO A 229 7.08 20.38 4.67
C PRO A 229 5.68 19.91 5.13
N ASP A 230 4.64 20.70 4.87
CA ASP A 230 3.24 20.36 5.15
C ASP A 230 2.50 19.69 3.96
N GLN A 231 3.20 19.44 2.86
CA GLN A 231 2.67 18.80 1.66
C GLN A 231 3.25 17.40 1.46
N ILE A 232 2.43 16.53 0.87
CA ILE A 232 2.77 15.15 0.54
C ILE A 232 3.01 15.06 -0.96
N LEU A 233 4.10 14.40 -1.35
CA LEU A 233 4.42 14.16 -2.74
C LEU A 233 3.84 12.84 -3.24
N PHE A 234 3.21 12.91 -4.41
CA PHE A 234 2.74 11.77 -5.19
C PHE A 234 3.37 11.80 -6.58
N GLN A 235 3.66 10.64 -7.13
CA GLN A 235 3.95 10.47 -8.55
C GLN A 235 2.73 9.85 -9.24
N THR A 236 2.13 10.56 -10.19
CA THR A 236 1.03 10.03 -11.00
C THR A 236 1.52 9.55 -12.35
N ALA A 237 0.93 8.47 -12.84
CA ALA A 237 1.21 7.88 -14.15
C ALA A 237 -0.09 7.45 -14.86
N THR A 238 -0.06 7.52 -16.19
CA THR A 238 -1.09 6.96 -17.07
C THR A 238 -0.48 5.75 -17.78
N MET A 239 -1.20 4.64 -17.80
CA MET A 239 -0.79 3.40 -18.41
C MET A 239 -0.54 3.58 -19.90
N GLY A 240 0.60 3.08 -20.37
CA GLY A 240 1.04 3.27 -21.76
C GLY A 240 1.72 4.61 -22.02
N GLU A 241 1.74 5.54 -21.06
CA GLU A 241 2.49 6.79 -21.16
C GLU A 241 3.83 6.71 -20.40
N PRO A 242 4.96 7.12 -21.01
CA PRO A 242 6.25 7.12 -20.34
C PRO A 242 6.42 8.29 -19.36
N LYS A 243 5.55 9.30 -19.44
CA LYS A 243 5.68 10.52 -18.63
C LYS A 243 4.94 10.32 -17.32
N THR A 244 5.64 10.58 -16.22
CA THR A 244 5.04 10.71 -14.89
C THR A 244 5.02 12.17 -14.47
N GLN A 245 4.08 12.54 -13.61
CA GLN A 245 4.00 13.88 -13.03
C GLN A 245 4.09 13.80 -11.51
N VAL A 246 4.83 14.73 -10.89
CA VAL A 246 4.90 14.84 -9.43
C VAL A 246 3.96 15.95 -8.96
N TRP A 247 3.14 15.63 -7.97
CA TRP A 247 2.18 16.52 -7.33
C TRP A 247 2.46 16.61 -5.84
N ALA A 248 2.38 17.83 -5.31
CA ALA A 248 2.34 18.06 -3.88
C ALA A 248 0.90 18.34 -3.46
N VAL A 249 0.41 17.64 -2.45
CA VAL A 249 -0.97 17.71 -1.96
C VAL A 249 -0.96 17.98 -0.46
N ASN A 250 -1.75 18.94 0.02
CA ASN A 250 -1.89 19.22 1.45
C ASN A 250 -3.14 18.55 2.06
N ARG A 251 -3.32 18.74 3.38
CA ARG A 251 -4.47 18.20 4.14
C ARG A 251 -5.83 18.73 3.66
N GLN A 252 -5.84 19.87 2.98
CA GLN A 252 -7.03 20.51 2.43
C GLN A 252 -7.31 20.04 0.98
N GLN A 253 -6.58 19.05 0.48
CA GLN A 253 -6.64 18.55 -0.91
C GLN A 253 -6.23 19.60 -1.95
N GLU A 254 -5.56 20.67 -1.54
CA GLU A 254 -4.97 21.61 -2.48
C GLU A 254 -3.73 20.98 -3.10
N MET A 255 -3.64 21.06 -4.43
CA MET A 255 -2.65 20.35 -5.23
C MET A 255 -1.83 21.32 -6.08
N LEU A 256 -0.51 21.12 -6.10
CA LEU A 256 0.43 21.89 -6.92
C LEU A 256 1.41 20.96 -7.63
N ALA A 257 1.66 21.20 -8.92
CA ALA A 257 2.69 20.48 -9.67
C ALA A 257 4.08 20.83 -9.12
N ARG A 258 4.87 19.81 -8.78
CA ARG A 258 6.20 19.95 -8.15
C ARG A 258 7.22 18.97 -8.76
N PRO A 259 7.51 19.07 -10.08
CA PRO A 259 8.36 18.10 -10.78
C PRO A 259 9.81 18.02 -10.28
N SER A 260 10.30 19.07 -9.61
CA SER A 260 11.68 19.16 -9.11
C SER A 260 11.81 18.93 -7.60
N ASP A 261 10.69 18.82 -6.89
CA ASP A 261 10.68 18.62 -5.44
C ASP A 261 11.09 17.19 -5.10
N ARG A 262 11.62 17.00 -3.90
CA ARG A 262 12.19 15.72 -3.46
C ARG A 262 11.44 15.21 -2.24
N PRO A 263 11.16 13.90 -2.18
CA PRO A 263 10.54 13.31 -1.02
C PRO A 263 11.53 13.22 0.14
N GLN A 264 11.00 13.33 1.35
CA GLN A 264 11.73 13.10 2.59
C GLN A 264 10.80 12.51 3.66
N VAL A 265 11.41 11.89 4.66
CA VAL A 265 10.74 11.37 5.86
C VAL A 265 11.57 11.74 7.08
N TYR A 266 10.90 12.00 8.20
CA TYR A 266 11.54 12.40 9.45
C TYR A 266 11.30 11.39 10.57
N GLY A 267 12.07 11.52 11.65
CA GLY A 267 12.05 10.62 12.79
C GLY A 267 13.11 9.51 12.69
N GLN A 268 12.98 8.51 13.56
CA GLN A 268 13.88 7.36 13.60
C GLN A 268 13.13 6.07 13.28
N THR A 269 13.79 5.14 12.60
CA THR A 269 13.22 3.82 12.29
C THR A 269 14.04 2.75 13.00
N LEU A 270 13.38 1.99 13.87
CA LEU A 270 13.95 0.82 14.52
C LEU A 270 13.42 -0.43 13.83
N THR A 271 14.29 -1.15 13.12
CA THR A 271 13.91 -2.43 12.53
C THR A 271 13.58 -3.45 13.62
N PRO A 272 12.54 -4.29 13.46
CA PRO A 272 12.24 -5.32 14.45
C PRO A 272 13.44 -6.27 14.54
N ASN A 273 13.97 -6.50 15.74
CA ASN A 273 14.96 -7.55 15.92
C ASN A 273 14.30 -8.88 15.50
N SER A 274 14.92 -9.60 14.57
CA SER A 274 14.48 -10.90 14.04
C SER A 274 14.62 -12.04 15.07
N GLN A 275 14.09 -11.84 16.28
CA GLN A 275 14.02 -12.81 17.36
C GLN A 275 12.63 -12.81 17.97
N ALA A 276 11.63 -13.33 17.23
CA ALA A 276 10.41 -13.85 17.82
C ALA A 276 9.63 -14.75 16.84
N GLN A 277 9.65 -16.05 17.16
CA GLN A 277 8.51 -16.97 17.18
C GLN A 277 7.87 -17.41 15.86
N SER A 278 8.31 -18.59 15.39
CA SER A 278 7.45 -19.54 14.67
C SER A 278 6.17 -19.82 15.48
N PRO A 279 4.98 -19.91 14.85
CA PRO A 279 3.77 -20.26 15.56
C PRO A 279 3.89 -21.67 16.16
N ALA A 280 3.55 -21.80 17.44
CA ALA A 280 3.39 -23.09 18.09
C ALA A 280 2.28 -23.87 17.38
N LEU A 281 2.66 -24.99 16.76
CA LEU A 281 1.71 -25.99 16.26
C LEU A 281 0.87 -26.48 17.44
N LEU A 282 -0.39 -26.05 17.50
CA LEU A 282 -1.40 -26.67 18.36
C LEU A 282 -1.59 -28.10 17.87
N SER A 283 -1.02 -29.06 18.61
CA SER A 283 -1.27 -30.47 18.39
C SER A 283 -2.68 -30.84 18.86
N PRO A 284 -3.45 -31.64 18.11
CA PRO A 284 -4.74 -32.12 18.58
C PRO A 284 -4.53 -33.11 19.73
N GLN A 285 -5.16 -32.84 20.88
CA GLN A 285 -5.24 -33.83 21.95
C GLN A 285 -6.12 -35.00 21.51
N LYS A 286 -5.62 -36.21 21.76
CA LYS A 286 -6.29 -37.49 21.57
C LYS A 286 -7.25 -37.79 22.72
#